data_AF-A0A661CCW2-F1
#
_entry.id   AF-A0A661CCW2-F1
#
_cell.length_a   1.000
_cell.length_b   1.000
_cell.length_c   1.000
_cell.angle_alpha   90.00
_cell.angle_beta   90.00
_cell.angle_gamma   90.00
#
_symmetry.space_group_name_H-M   'P 1'
#
loop_
_entity.id
_entity.type
_entity.pdbx_description
1 polymer ?
#
loop_
_entity_poly.entity_id
_entity_poly.type
_entity_poly.pdbx_seq_one_letter_code
_entity_poly.pdbx_strand_id
1 'polypeptide(L)' 'MNDKRFFDSNIVVYLYSQDEPDKQSIAKNLVKNNQPIISTQVLGELANVLRRKFQMEYTDIVPSARMSTLQTL' A
#
# COMPACT_ATOMS: atom_id res chain seq x y z
N MET A 1 17.78 -15.10 8.03
CA MET A 1 17.00 -14.94 6.78
C MET A 1 16.50 -13.51 6.75
N ASN A 2 16.70 -12.79 5.65
CA ASN A 2 16.15 -11.45 5.50
C ASN A 2 14.70 -11.62 5.05
N ASP A 3 13.78 -11.73 6.02
CA ASP A 3 12.38 -12.13 5.82
C ASP A 3 11.58 -11.02 5.13
N LYS A 4 11.87 -10.82 3.84
CA LYS A 4 11.10 -9.95 2.96
C LYS A 4 9.71 -10.57 2.77
N ARG A 5 8.67 -9.87 3.23
CA ARG A 5 7.28 -10.33 3.14
C ARG A 5 6.61 -9.68 1.93
N PHE A 6 6.03 -10.50 1.06
CA PHE A 6 5.23 -10.01 -0.06
C PHE A 6 3.82 -9.67 0.41
N PHE A 7 3.36 -8.46 0.14
CA PHE A 7 2.01 -8.01 0.50
C PHE A 7 1.12 -7.96 -0.74
N ASP A 8 -0.05 -8.59 -0.64
CA ASP A 8 -1.09 -8.56 -1.66
C ASP A 8 -1.94 -7.27 -1.56
N SER A 9 -2.66 -6.93 -2.63
CA SER A 9 -3.50 -5.72 -2.73
C SER A 9 -4.52 -5.62 -1.60
N ASN A 10 -5.06 -6.74 -1.14
CA ASN A 10 -6.00 -6.79 -0.02
C ASN A 10 -5.47 -6.17 1.27
N ILE A 11 -4.18 -6.36 1.60
CA ILE A 11 -3.57 -5.77 2.80
C ILE A 11 -3.35 -4.26 2.60
N VAL A 12 -2.93 -3.87 1.39
CA VAL A 12 -2.58 -2.48 1.08
C VAL A 12 -3.83 -1.60 0.98
N VAL A 13 -4.96 -2.13 0.51
CA VAL A 13 -6.25 -1.42 0.49
C VAL A 13 -6.73 -1.09 1.91
N TYR A 14 -6.49 -1.96 2.89
CA TYR A 14 -6.88 -1.70 4.28
C TYR A 14 -6.17 -0.51 4.91
N LEU A 15 -5.02 -0.07 4.39
CA LEU A 15 -4.37 1.16 4.85
C LEU A 15 -5.26 2.40 4.66
N TYR A 16 -6.15 2.36 3.67
CA TYR A 16 -7.02 3.47 3.28
C TYR A 16 -8.48 3.27 3.71
N SER A 17 -8.83 2.10 4.25
CA SER A 17 -10.21 1.81 4.69
C SER A 17 -10.60 2.66 5.90
N GLN A 18 -11.76 3.31 5.83
CA GLN A 18 -12.37 4.04 6.96
C GLN A 18 -13.44 3.21 7.68
N ASP A 19 -14.04 2.25 6.97
CA ASP A 19 -15.15 1.43 7.48
C ASP A 19 -14.67 0.21 8.30
N GLU A 20 -13.38 -0.14 8.20
CA GLU A 20 -12.79 -1.31 8.85
C GLU A 20 -11.56 -0.93 9.70
N PRO A 21 -11.74 -0.21 10.82
CA PRO A 21 -10.65 0.35 11.62
C PRO A 21 -9.71 -0.72 12.20
N ASP A 22 -10.23 -1.89 12.58
CA ASP A 22 -9.42 -2.99 13.12
C ASP A 22 -8.44 -3.53 12.06
N LYS A 23 -8.94 -3.75 10.84
CA LYS A 23 -8.10 -4.20 9.72
C LYS A 23 -7.11 -3.12 9.29
N GLN A 24 -7.51 -1.86 9.33
CA GLN A 24 -6.61 -0.73 9.07
C GLN A 24 -5.46 -0.69 10.10
N SER A 25 -5.76 -0.88 11.39
CA SER A 25 -4.75 -0.91 12.45
C SER A 25 -3.73 -2.04 12.24
N ILE A 26 -4.22 -3.24 11.91
CA ILE A 26 -3.36 -4.39 11.59
C ILE A 26 -2.49 -4.10 10.36
N ALA A 27 -3.07 -3.58 9.28
CA ALA A 27 -2.34 -3.24 8.06
C ALA A 27 -1.25 -2.19 8.32
N LYS A 28 -1.56 -1.14 9.10
CA LYS A 28 -0.58 -0.12 9.52
C LYS A 28 0.57 -0.73 10.33
N ASN A 29 0.28 -1.63 11.27
CA ASN A 29 1.30 -2.32 12.06
C ASN A 29 2.16 -3.25 11.19
N LEU A 30 1.56 -3.97 10.23
CA LEU A 30 2.29 -4.82 9.29
C LEU A 30 3.25 -4.01 8.42
N VAL A 31 2.84 -2.86 7.90
CA VAL A 31 3.74 -2.00 7.10
C VAL A 31 4.84 -1.38 7.96
N LYS A 32 4.53 -0.91 9.17
CA LYS A 32 5.52 -0.28 10.06
C LYS A 32 6.62 -1.23 10.53
N ASN A 33 6.26 -2.49 10.81
CA ASN A 33 7.18 -3.45 11.43
C ASN A 33 7.89 -4.35 10.42
N ASN A 34 7.66 -4.16 9.11
CA ASN A 34 8.25 -4.98 8.05
C ASN A 34 8.78 -4.09 6.92
N GLN A 35 9.56 -4.68 6.01
CA GLN A 35 9.89 -4.08 4.71
C GLN A 35 9.06 -4.78 3.63
N PRO A 36 7.77 -4.43 3.46
CA PRO A 36 6.91 -5.11 2.52
C PRO A 36 7.36 -4.86 1.09
N ILE A 37 7.32 -5.92 0.29
CA ILE A 37 7.52 -5.85 -1.16
C ILE A 37 6.16 -6.05 -1.82
N ILE A 38 5.82 -5.20 -2.78
CA ILE A 38 4.61 -5.29 -3.58
C ILE A 38 4.96 -5.38 -5.06
N SER A 39 4.08 -5.99 -5.87
CA SER A 39 4.24 -6.01 -7.33
C SER A 39 3.64 -4.77 -8.00
N THR A 40 4.01 -4.53 -9.25
CA THR A 40 3.39 -3.49 -10.10
C THR A 40 1.90 -3.74 -10.33
N GLN A 41 1.48 -5.00 -10.41
CA GLN A 41 0.07 -5.39 -10.51
C GLN A 41 -0.71 -4.96 -9.26
N VAL A 42 -0.17 -5.23 -8.06
CA VAL A 42 -0.77 -4.83 -6.78
C VAL A 42 -0.93 -3.31 -6.71
N LEU A 43 0.05 -2.55 -7.21
CA LEU A 43 -0.04 -1.09 -7.29
C LEU A 43 -1.17 -0.63 -8.23
N GLY A 44 -1.32 -1.28 -9.39
CA GLY A 44 -2.39 -0.97 -10.33
C GLY A 44 -3.79 -1.30 -9.79
N GLU A 45 -3.95 -2.43 -9.12
CA GLU A 45 -5.18 -2.80 -8.43
C GLU A 45 -5.53 -1.80 -7.32
N LEU A 46 -4.55 -1.43 -6.50
CA LEU A 46 -4.72 -0.43 -5.44
C LEU A 46 -5.16 0.93 -6.04
N ALA A 47 -4.48 1.41 -7.07
CA ALA A 47 -4.84 2.68 -7.72
C ALA A 47 -6.28 2.67 -8.24
N ASN A 48 -6.72 1.56 -8.84
CA ASN A 48 -8.11 1.40 -9.29
C ASN A 48 -9.10 1.42 -8.12
N VAL A 49 -8.78 0.77 -7.00
CA VAL A 49 -9.61 0.79 -5.78
C VAL A 49 -9.68 2.20 -5.19
N LEU A 50 -8.55 2.90 -5.05
CA LEU A 50 -8.49 4.28 -4.58
C LEU A 50 -9.29 5.23 -5.46
N ARG A 51 -9.22 5.05 -6.79
CA ARG A 51 -9.99 5.86 -7.73
C ARG A 51 -11.50 5.58 -7.63
N ARG A 52 -11.90 4.31 -7.67
CA ARG A 52 -13.32 3.93 -7.81
C ARG A 52 -14.07 3.94 -6.49
N LYS A 53 -13.45 3.41 -5.42
CA LYS A 53 -14.09 3.27 -4.11
C LYS A 53 -13.89 4.49 -3.23
N PHE A 54 -12.70 5.10 -3.28
CA PHE A 54 -12.36 6.25 -2.43
C PHE A 54 -12.42 7.60 -3.16
N GLN A 55 -12.81 7.59 -4.45
CA GLN A 55 -12.99 8.79 -5.29
C GLN A 55 -11.78 9.74 -5.32
N MET A 56 -10.58 9.22 -5.05
CA MET A 56 -9.34 10.01 -5.08
C MET A 56 -8.96 10.34 -6.53
N GLU A 57 -8.40 11.52 -6.77
CA GLU A 57 -7.83 11.87 -8.07
C GLU A 57 -6.48 11.18 -8.26
N TYR A 58 -6.13 10.83 -9.51
CA TYR A 58 -4.85 10.18 -9.80
C TYR A 58 -3.65 11.03 -9.39
N THR A 59 -3.79 12.36 -9.43
CA THR A 59 -2.78 13.31 -8.94
C THR A 59 -2.45 13.12 -7.46
N ASP A 60 -3.43 12.66 -6.66
CA ASP A 60 -3.28 12.42 -5.23
C ASP A 60 -2.85 10.98 -4.92
N ILE A 61 -2.99 10.06 -5.88
CA ILE A 61 -2.56 8.66 -5.79
C ILE A 61 -1.07 8.52 -6.15
N VAL A 62 -0.55 9.37 -7.04
CA VAL A 62 0.82 9.30 -7.59
C VAL A 62 1.96 9.95 -6.74
N PRO A 63 1.77 10.75 -5.66
CA PRO A 63 2.92 11.44 -5.06
C PRO A 63 3.93 10.57 -4.28
N SER A 64 3.57 9.36 -3.82
CA SER A 64 4.38 8.63 -2.82
C SER A 64 5.15 7.41 -3.35
N ALA A 65 4.88 6.97 -4.59
CA ALA A 65 5.48 5.75 -5.15
C ALA A 65 6.98 5.90 -5.55
N ARG A 66 7.56 7.10 -5.40
CA ARG A 66 8.98 7.38 -5.69
C ARG A 66 9.92 7.33 -4.47
N MET A 67 9.46 6.90 -3.29
CA MET A 67 10.24 7.06 -2.05
C MET A 67 10.94 5.79 -1.50
N SER A 68 11.25 4.79 -2.34
CA SER A 68 12.03 3.62 -1.88
C SER A 68 13.09 3.10 -2.85
N THR A 69 13.26 3.68 -4.05
CA THR A 69 14.24 3.22 -5.05
C THR A 69 15.51 4.07 -5.15
N LEU A 70 15.69 5.12 -4.33
CA LEU A 70 16.85 6.02 -4.40
C LEU A 70 17.54 6.28 -3.04
N GLN A 71 17.63 5.27 -2.16
CA GLN A 71 18.49 5.34 -0.96
C GLN A 71 19.47 4.16 -0.84
N THR A 72 19.95 3.59 -1.95
CA THR A 72 21.02 2.58 -1.87
C THR A 72 22.02 2.64 -3.03
N LEU A 73 22.38 3.83 -3.50
CA LEU A 73 23.62 4.05 -4.24
C LEU A 73 24.27 5.36 -3.78
#